data_AF-A0A091PBT4-F1
#
_entry.id   AF-A0A091PBT4-F1
#
_cell.length_a   1.000
_cell.length_b   1.000
_cell.length_c   1.000
_cell.angle_alpha   90.00
_cell.angle_beta   90.00
_cell.angle_gamma   90.00
#
_symmetry.space_group_name_H-M   'P 1'
#
loop_
_entity.id
_entity.type
_entity.pdbx_description
1 polymer ?
#
loop_
_entity_poly.entity_id
_entity_poly.type
_entity_poly.pdbx_seq_one_letter_code
_entity_poly.pdbx_strand_id
1 'polypeptide(L)' 'NGSKLHQGRFRLVLRKHFLTKRVVKHWNRLPREVFDAPSPSMLKRHLDNALNNML' A
#
# COMPACT_ATOMS: atom_id res chain seq x y z
N ASN A 1 -6.44 -4.10 35.07
CA ASN A 1 -6.72 -4.01 33.62
C ASN A 1 -5.73 -3.17 32.78
N GLY A 2 -4.77 -2.43 33.37
CA GLY A 2 -3.81 -1.61 32.61
C GLY A 2 -2.72 -2.39 31.85
N SER A 3 -2.21 -3.50 32.40
CA SER A 3 -1.11 -4.28 31.79
C SER A 3 -1.45 -4.86 30.40
N LYS A 4 -2.70 -5.31 30.20
CA LYS A 4 -3.18 -5.83 28.91
C LYS A 4 -3.25 -4.75 27.82
N LEU A 5 -3.53 -3.49 28.19
CA LEU A 5 -3.55 -2.36 27.26
C LEU A 5 -2.13 -2.00 26.80
N HIS A 6 -1.16 -1.97 27.72
CA HIS A 6 0.25 -1.74 27.39
C HIS A 6 0.82 -2.83 26.48
N GLN A 7 0.51 -4.10 26.74
CA GLN A 7 0.93 -5.23 25.89
C GLN A 7 0.31 -5.17 24.48
N GLY A 8 -0.98 -4.82 24.38
CA GLY A 8 -1.64 -4.62 23.08
C GLY A 8 -1.03 -3.47 22.28
N ARG A 9 -0.72 -2.36 22.94
CA ARG A 9 -0.10 -1.18 22.33
C ARG A 9 1.32 -1.47 21.85
N PHE A 10 2.11 -2.19 22.65
CA PHE A 10 3.45 -2.66 22.28
C PHE A 10 3.41 -3.56 21.03
N ARG A 11 2.49 -4.53 20.99
CA ARG A 11 2.30 -5.42 19.83
C ARG A 11 1.90 -4.65 18.58
N LEU A 12 1.06 -3.62 18.73
CA LEU A 12 0.64 -2.76 17.62
C LEU A 12 1.81 -1.97 17.04
N VAL A 13 2.64 -1.35 17.88
CA VAL A 13 3.81 -0.57 17.46
C VAL A 13 4.81 -1.47 16.74
N LEU A 14 5.09 -2.66 17.27
CA LEU A 14 5.99 -3.62 16.65
C LEU A 14 5.49 -4.08 15.27
N ARG A 15 4.18 -4.36 15.14
CA ARG A 15 3.55 -4.72 13.86
C ARG A 15 3.62 -3.59 12.84
N LYS A 16 3.36 -2.34 13.26
CA LYS A 16 3.50 -1.16 12.40
C LYS A 16 4.93 -1.02 11.88
N HIS A 17 5.91 -1.09 12.78
CA HIS A 17 7.31 -0.94 12.42
C HIS A 17 7.80 -2.05 11.48
N PHE A 18 7.35 -3.29 11.71
CA PHE A 18 7.67 -4.43 10.85
C PHE A 18 7.00 -4.33 9.47
N LEU A 19 5.74 -3.90 9.42
CA LEU A 19 5.04 -3.68 8.16
C LEU A 19 5.71 -2.59 7.33
N THR A 20 6.07 -1.45 7.93
CA THR A 20 6.80 -0.38 7.22
C THR A 20 8.14 -0.87 6.68
N LYS A 21 8.94 -1.59 7.48
CA LYS A 21 10.21 -2.16 7.01
C LYS A 21 10.01 -3.18 5.87
N ARG A 22 8.99 -4.03 5.96
CA ARG A 22 8.66 -5.00 4.89
C ARG A 22 8.20 -4.32 3.62
N VAL A 23 7.32 -3.32 3.73
CA VAL A 23 6.83 -2.54 2.58
C VAL A 23 7.98 -1.81 1.92
N VAL A 24 8.82 -1.08 2.68
CA VAL A 24 9.98 -0.36 2.12
C VAL A 24 10.96 -1.33 1.45
N LYS A 25 11.28 -2.47 2.09
CA LYS A 25 12.15 -3.49 1.49
C LYS A 25 11.55 -4.10 0.22
N HIS A 26 10.24 -4.29 0.18
CA HIS A 26 9.55 -4.82 -0.99
C HIS A 26 9.52 -3.78 -2.11
N TRP A 27 9.25 -2.52 -1.77
CA TRP A 27 9.26 -1.38 -2.70
C TRP A 27 10.62 -1.17 -3.35
N ASN A 28 11.70 -1.27 -2.56
CA ASN A 28 13.07 -1.18 -3.04
C ASN A 28 13.51 -2.40 -3.88
N ARG A 29 12.72 -3.49 -3.90
CA ARG A 29 12.97 -4.71 -4.68
C ARG A 29 12.02 -4.86 -5.86
N LEU A 30 11.04 -3.97 -6.01
CA LEU A 30 10.19 -3.98 -7.19
C LEU A 30 11.01 -3.49 -8.39
N PRO A 31 10.93 -4.16 -9.54
CA PRO A 31 11.54 -3.69 -10.77
C PRO A 31 11.03 -2.28 -11.05
N ARG A 32 11.91 -1.40 -11.51
CA ARG A 32 11.54 -0.04 -11.93
C ARG A 32 10.46 -0.04 -13.02
N GLU A 33 10.27 -1.16 -13.72
CA GLU A 33 9.20 -1.44 -14.67
C GLU A 33 7.79 -1.46 -14.03
N VAL A 34 7.66 -1.80 -12.73
CA VAL A 34 6.41 -1.61 -11.98
C VAL A 34 6.16 -0.13 -11.68
N PHE A 35 7.23 0.67 -11.70
CA PHE A 35 7.19 2.14 -11.65
C PHE A 35 6.91 2.76 -13.03
N ASP A 36 7.23 2.06 -14.12
CA ASP A 36 6.65 2.26 -15.46
C ASP A 36 5.23 1.68 -15.54
N ALA A 37 4.47 1.84 -14.44
CA ALA A 37 3.03 1.69 -14.45
C ALA A 37 2.44 2.51 -15.60
N PRO A 38 1.31 2.08 -16.19
CA PRO A 38 0.61 2.88 -17.19
C PRO A 38 0.49 4.30 -16.65
N SER A 39 0.93 5.28 -17.45
CA SER A 39 1.03 6.66 -17.00
C SER A 39 -0.30 7.09 -16.37
N PRO A 40 -0.31 8.07 -15.45
CA PRO A 40 -1.55 8.56 -14.84
C PRO A 40 -2.62 8.94 -15.87
N SER A 41 -2.22 9.33 -17.09
CA SER A 41 -3.12 9.58 -18.23
C SER A 41 -3.68 8.31 -18.85
N MET A 42 -2.91 7.22 -18.98
CA MET A 42 -3.46 5.91 -19.36
C MET A 42 -4.41 5.37 -18.31
N LEU A 43 -4.07 5.48 -17.02
CA LEU A 43 -4.97 5.09 -15.93
C LEU A 43 -6.28 5.88 -15.96
N LYS A 44 -6.23 7.21 -16.13
CA LYS A 44 -7.43 8.04 -16.32
C LYS A 44 -8.26 7.57 -17.52
N ARG A 45 -7.64 7.33 -18.67
CA ARG A 45 -8.35 6.86 -19.88
C ARG A 45 -9.05 5.51 -19.66
N HIS A 46 -8.41 4.57 -18.98
CA HIS A 46 -9.02 3.29 -18.65
C HIS A 46 -10.20 3.45 -17.68
N LEU A 47 -10.09 4.36 -16.72
CA LEU A 47 -11.12 4.64 -15.73
C LEU A 47 -12.33 5.34 -16.36
N ASP A 48 -12.09 6.34 -17.23
CA ASP A 48 -13.14 7.03 -17.99
C ASP A 48 -13.88 6.09 -18.95
N ASN A 49 -13.16 5.18 -19.61
CA ASN A 49 -13.77 4.15 -20.46
C ASN A 49 -14.62 3.16 -19.64
N ALA A 50 -14.12 2.72 -18.49
CA ALA A 50 -14.86 1.81 -17.61
C ALA A 50 -16.14 2.48 -17.07
N LEU A 51 -16.07 3.75 -16.68
CA LEU A 51 -17.22 4.52 -16.21
C LEU A 51 -18.25 4.76 -17.33
N ASN A 52 -17.81 5.08 -18.55
CA ASN A 52 -18.72 5.21 -19.70
C ASN A 52 -19.40 3.90 -20.06
N ASN A 53 -18.74 2.75 -19.88
CA ASN A 53 -19.34 1.44 -20.13
C ASN A 53 -20.35 1.03 -19.04
N MET A 54 -20.43 1.76 -17.92
CA MET A 54 -21.39 1.52 -16.83
C MET A 54 -22.62 2.44 -16.90
N LEU A 55 -22.61 3.44 -17.80
CA LEU A 55 -23.74 4.32 -18.13
C LEU A 55 -24.53 3.73 -19.31
#